data_AF-A0A1G1G419-F1
#
_entry.id   AF-A0A1G1G419-F1
#
_cell.length_a   1.000
_cell.length_b   1.000
_cell.length_c   1.000
_cell.angle_alpha   90.00
_cell.angle_beta   90.00
_cell.angle_gamma   90.00
#
_symmetry.space_group_name_H-M   'P 1'
#
loop_
_entity.id
_entity.type
_entity.pdbx_description
1 polymer ?
#
loop_
_entity_poly.entity_id
_entity_poly.type
_entity_poly.pdbx_seq_one_letter_code
_entity_poly.pdbx_strand_id
1 'polypeptide(L)'
;MCGYGLIKTANNQNLTIDTQNFKNPETFQVNKPDCSYIASGRITLPPKSPMYLRLKTLYDSIIDIIRKYNPHEMVVERIFFAKSVKAALNLGHSRGIALLAAASEGLNVYEYSALEVKKAVTGYGRAEKRQVQDMVIRILNLKSQIPHLTEDSADALAIALCHLNNVRFKEALSDSSD
;
A
#
# COMPACT_ATOMS: atom_id res chain seq x y z
N MET A 1 9.77 -6.06 -9.24
CA MET A 1 8.46 -6.56 -8.77
C MET A 1 7.90 -5.47 -7.90
N CYS A 2 6.61 -5.25 -7.97
CA CYS A 2 5.86 -4.32 -7.11
C CYS A 2 4.65 -5.08 -6.58
N GLY A 3 4.17 -4.77 -5.38
CA GLY A 3 2.91 -5.29 -4.89
C GLY A 3 1.72 -4.72 -5.66
N TYR A 4 0.52 -5.14 -5.27
CA TYR A 4 -0.70 -4.33 -5.27
C TYR A 4 -1.62 -4.83 -4.16
N GLY A 5 -2.51 -3.98 -3.66
CA GLY A 5 -3.41 -4.31 -2.56
C GLY A 5 -4.51 -3.27 -2.45
N LEU A 6 -5.76 -3.71 -2.53
CA LEU A 6 -6.96 -2.90 -2.59
C LEU A 6 -7.83 -3.18 -1.36
N ILE A 7 -8.12 -2.14 -0.59
CA ILE A 7 -9.19 -2.14 0.42
C ILE A 7 -10.33 -1.24 -0.04
N LYS A 8 -11.54 -1.53 0.42
CA LYS A 8 -12.74 -0.68 0.28
C LYS A 8 -13.19 -0.18 1.65
N THR A 9 -13.54 1.09 1.78
CA THR A 9 -14.18 1.67 2.98
C THR A 9 -15.71 1.49 2.95
N ALA A 10 -16.37 1.52 4.10
CA ALA A 10 -17.84 1.60 4.13
C ALA A 10 -18.38 2.85 3.42
N ASN A 11 -17.61 3.95 3.46
CA ASN A 11 -17.88 5.21 2.73
C ASN A 11 -17.47 5.14 1.24
N ASN A 12 -17.34 3.94 0.69
CA ASN A 12 -17.27 3.62 -0.75
C ASN A 12 -15.98 4.00 -1.53
N GLN A 13 -14.89 4.37 -0.86
CA GLN A 13 -13.58 4.66 -1.48
C GLN A 13 -12.65 3.42 -1.51
N ASN A 14 -11.74 3.31 -2.50
CA ASN A 14 -10.74 2.22 -2.61
C ASN A 14 -9.29 2.73 -2.85
N LEU A 15 -8.26 2.04 -2.27
CA LEU A 15 -6.87 2.53 -2.01
C LEU A 15 -5.72 1.45 -2.10
N THR A 16 -4.46 1.79 -2.52
CA THR A 16 -3.36 0.89 -3.05
C THR A 16 -1.98 1.66 -3.26
N ILE A 17 -0.66 1.38 -2.97
CA ILE A 17 0.36 0.24 -2.82
C ILE A 17 1.69 0.51 -1.96
N ASP A 18 2.53 -0.53 -1.64
CA ASP A 18 4.05 -0.73 -1.49
C ASP A 18 4.97 0.19 -0.61
N THR A 19 5.94 -0.21 0.31
CA THR A 19 6.69 -1.49 0.61
C THR A 19 7.31 -1.76 2.07
N GLN A 20 7.82 -3.01 2.33
CA GLN A 20 8.92 -3.66 3.16
C GLN A 20 9.31 -3.43 4.69
N ASN A 21 9.46 -4.55 5.47
CA ASN A 21 10.63 -4.88 6.38
C ASN A 21 10.55 -4.81 7.98
N PHE A 22 10.72 -5.76 8.95
CA PHE A 22 10.59 -7.24 9.23
C PHE A 22 10.24 -7.49 10.75
N LYS A 23 9.52 -8.57 11.18
CA LYS A 23 9.31 -9.26 12.54
C LYS A 23 8.27 -8.86 13.68
N ASN A 24 8.34 -9.34 14.95
CA ASN A 24 7.30 -10.05 15.80
C ASN A 24 6.34 -9.27 16.79
N PRO A 25 5.16 -9.83 17.21
CA PRO A 25 4.02 -9.06 17.82
C PRO A 25 3.57 -9.38 19.28
N GLU A 26 2.81 -8.45 19.87
CA GLU A 26 1.89 -8.65 21.01
C GLU A 26 0.47 -8.10 20.72
N THR A 27 -0.51 -8.31 21.60
CA THR A 27 -1.95 -8.25 21.29
C THR A 27 -2.67 -6.98 21.75
N PHE A 28 -3.22 -6.23 20.80
CA PHE A 28 -4.29 -5.26 21.01
C PHE A 28 -5.58 -5.74 20.32
N GLN A 29 -6.72 -5.62 20.99
CA GLN A 29 -8.03 -5.71 20.33
C GLN A 29 -8.34 -4.36 19.69
N VAL A 30 -8.27 -4.29 18.37
CA VAL A 30 -8.68 -3.11 17.60
C VAL A 30 -10.16 -3.24 17.28
N ASN A 31 -10.94 -2.19 17.54
CA ASN A 31 -12.35 -2.14 17.15
C ASN A 31 -12.47 -2.43 15.65
N LYS A 32 -13.40 -3.31 15.28
CA LYS A 32 -13.53 -3.86 13.93
C LYS A 32 -13.65 -2.71 12.92
N PRO A 33 -12.66 -2.50 12.04
CA PRO A 33 -12.64 -1.31 11.19
C PRO A 33 -13.63 -1.47 10.04
N ASP A 34 -14.36 -0.40 9.71
CA ASP A 34 -15.27 -0.37 8.56
C ASP A 34 -14.54 -0.25 7.21
N CYS A 35 -13.69 -1.25 6.95
CA CYS A 35 -13.06 -1.50 5.67
C CYS A 35 -13.01 -3.01 5.39
N SER A 36 -12.93 -3.36 4.11
CA SER A 36 -12.88 -4.74 3.63
C SER A 36 -11.80 -4.91 2.57
N TYR A 37 -11.26 -6.11 2.47
CA TYR A 37 -10.32 -6.50 1.42
C TYR A 37 -11.05 -6.73 0.09
N ILE A 38 -10.49 -6.21 -1.00
CA ILE A 38 -11.01 -6.40 -2.37
C ILE A 38 -10.11 -7.32 -3.18
N ALA A 39 -8.81 -7.01 -3.29
CA ALA A 39 -7.84 -7.82 -4.02
C ALA A 39 -6.41 -7.45 -3.62
N SER A 40 -5.44 -8.32 -3.91
CA SER A 40 -4.01 -8.01 -3.80
C SER A 40 -3.19 -8.96 -4.69
N GLY A 41 -1.92 -8.62 -4.92
CA GLY A 41 -1.02 -9.45 -5.69
C GLY A 41 0.35 -8.82 -5.90
N ARG A 42 1.04 -9.23 -6.97
CA ARG A 42 2.40 -8.80 -7.31
C ARG A 42 2.55 -8.63 -8.82
N ILE A 43 2.90 -7.42 -9.25
CA ILE A 43 3.30 -7.12 -10.64
C ILE A 43 4.71 -7.70 -10.86
N THR A 44 4.80 -8.71 -11.71
CA THR A 44 6.05 -9.42 -12.03
C THR A 44 6.59 -8.94 -13.37
N LEU A 45 7.70 -8.19 -13.34
CA LEU A 45 8.31 -7.61 -14.54
C LEU A 45 9.25 -8.63 -15.20
N PRO A 46 9.23 -8.80 -16.53
CA PRO A 46 9.98 -9.84 -17.23
C PRO A 46 11.51 -9.62 -17.07
N PRO A 47 12.23 -10.48 -16.33
CA PRO A 47 13.54 -10.14 -15.77
C PRO A 47 14.66 -10.04 -16.81
N LYS A 48 14.50 -10.69 -17.96
CA LYS A 48 15.46 -10.64 -19.09
C LYS A 48 15.24 -9.44 -20.03
N SER A 49 14.14 -8.70 -19.87
CA SER A 49 13.81 -7.61 -20.80
C SER A 49 14.57 -6.32 -20.50
N PRO A 50 14.89 -5.50 -21.54
CA PRO A 50 15.38 -4.13 -21.38
C PRO A 50 14.57 -3.30 -20.40
N MET A 51 15.22 -2.34 -19.75
CA MET A 51 14.60 -1.55 -18.66
C MET A 51 13.34 -0.82 -19.11
N TYR A 52 13.33 -0.21 -20.29
CA TYR A 52 12.16 0.51 -20.81
C TYR A 52 10.95 -0.42 -21.03
N LEU A 53 11.15 -1.65 -21.51
CA LEU A 53 10.06 -2.63 -21.62
C LEU A 53 9.54 -3.06 -20.25
N ARG A 54 10.42 -3.27 -19.26
CA ARG A 54 10.00 -3.58 -17.88
C ARG A 54 9.20 -2.44 -17.26
N LEU A 55 9.54 -1.19 -17.55
CA LEU A 55 8.79 0.00 -17.10
C LEU A 55 7.45 0.14 -17.84
N LYS A 56 7.38 -0.19 -19.15
CA LYS A 56 6.11 -0.26 -19.88
C LYS A 56 5.20 -1.33 -19.28
N THR A 57 5.69 -2.55 -19.03
CA THR A 57 4.92 -3.61 -18.37
C THR A 57 4.40 -3.18 -17.00
N LEU A 58 5.19 -2.42 -16.23
CA LEU A 58 4.73 -1.86 -14.95
C LEU A 58 3.60 -0.85 -15.14
N TYR A 59 3.73 0.09 -16.09
CA TYR A 59 2.70 1.06 -16.43
C TYR A 59 1.40 0.37 -16.86
N ASP A 60 1.48 -0.48 -17.89
CA ASP A 60 0.34 -1.25 -18.42
C ASP A 60 -0.39 -1.99 -17.30
N SER A 61 0.35 -2.69 -16.42
CA SER A 61 -0.22 -3.46 -15.30
C SER A 61 -0.91 -2.59 -14.26
N ILE A 62 -0.41 -1.38 -13.98
CA ILE A 62 -1.03 -0.45 -13.03
C ILE A 62 -2.31 0.13 -13.63
N ILE A 63 -2.30 0.51 -14.91
CA ILE A 63 -3.48 0.99 -15.64
C ILE A 63 -4.58 -0.09 -15.67
N ASP A 64 -4.22 -1.35 -15.95
CA ASP A 64 -5.17 -2.48 -15.92
C ASP A 64 -5.78 -2.68 -14.53
N ILE A 65 -4.99 -2.53 -13.45
CA ILE A 65 -5.48 -2.62 -12.07
C ILE A 65 -6.41 -1.44 -11.74
N ILE A 66 -6.04 -0.21 -12.10
CA ILE A 66 -6.87 0.99 -11.88
C ILE A 66 -8.22 0.81 -12.59
N ARG A 67 -8.22 0.51 -13.90
CA ARG A 67 -9.45 0.38 -14.69
C ARG A 67 -10.33 -0.81 -14.27
N LYS A 68 -9.72 -1.91 -13.80
CA LYS A 68 -10.47 -3.09 -13.33
C LYS A 68 -11.18 -2.86 -12.00
N TYR A 69 -10.58 -2.11 -11.07
CA TYR A 69 -11.09 -1.97 -9.69
C TYR A 69 -11.65 -0.58 -9.38
N ASN A 70 -11.47 0.41 -10.26
CA ASN A 70 -11.90 1.80 -10.13
C ASN A 70 -11.64 2.38 -8.72
N PRO A 71 -10.36 2.45 -8.27
CA PRO A 71 -10.01 3.11 -7.03
C PRO A 71 -10.33 4.61 -7.11
N HIS A 72 -10.54 5.22 -5.95
CA HIS A 72 -10.81 6.66 -5.86
C HIS A 72 -9.52 7.45 -5.64
N GLU A 73 -8.53 6.81 -5.00
CA GLU A 73 -7.28 7.40 -4.55
C GLU A 73 -6.16 6.37 -4.68
N MET A 74 -4.93 6.82 -4.94
CA MET A 74 -3.73 5.99 -4.87
C MET A 74 -2.86 6.43 -3.70
N VAL A 75 -2.12 5.48 -3.12
CA VAL A 75 -1.17 5.72 -2.04
C VAL A 75 0.17 5.08 -2.40
N VAL A 76 1.29 5.67 -1.99
CA VAL A 76 2.62 5.08 -2.20
C VAL A 76 3.53 5.30 -1.00
N GLU A 77 4.51 4.42 -0.78
CA GLU A 77 5.58 4.71 0.16
C GLU A 77 6.42 5.90 -0.30
N ARG A 78 6.62 6.85 0.62
CA ARG A 78 7.54 7.98 0.44
C ARG A 78 8.97 7.50 0.65
N ILE A 79 9.75 7.45 -0.43
CA ILE A 79 11.15 6.98 -0.41
C ILE A 79 12.04 8.00 0.34
N PHE A 80 12.67 7.58 1.43
CA PHE A 80 13.68 8.39 2.14
C PHE A 80 15.12 7.87 1.98
N PHE A 81 15.34 6.55 1.97
CA PHE A 81 16.67 5.95 1.95
C PHE A 81 16.74 4.74 1.03
N ALA A 82 17.84 4.61 0.28
CA ALA A 82 18.11 3.47 -0.60
C ALA A 82 19.50 2.89 -0.31
N LYS A 83 19.62 1.56 -0.30
CA LYS A 83 20.86 0.84 0.07
C LYS A 83 22.02 1.05 -0.92
N SER A 84 21.78 1.62 -2.09
CA SER A 84 22.79 2.05 -3.06
C SER A 84 22.17 2.97 -4.12
N VAL A 85 22.99 3.72 -4.85
CA VAL A 85 22.53 4.55 -6.00
C VAL A 85 21.79 3.69 -7.05
N LYS A 86 22.27 2.47 -7.32
CA LYS A 86 21.60 1.53 -8.24
C LYS A 86 20.23 1.09 -7.73
N ALA A 87 20.06 0.92 -6.42
CA ALA A 87 18.74 0.66 -5.83
C ALA A 87 17.84 1.90 -5.92
N ALA A 88 18.36 3.09 -5.61
CA ALA A 88 17.64 4.36 -5.68
C ALA A 88 17.06 4.62 -7.08
N LEU A 89 17.87 4.47 -8.13
CA LEU A 89 17.44 4.68 -9.52
C LEU A 89 16.35 3.69 -9.94
N ASN A 90 16.49 2.39 -9.64
CA ASN A 90 15.47 1.39 -9.99
C ASN A 90 14.14 1.62 -9.25
N LEU A 91 14.20 2.03 -7.98
CA LEU A 91 13.01 2.36 -7.19
C LEU A 91 12.36 3.67 -7.67
N GLY A 92 13.17 4.68 -7.97
CA GLY A 92 12.73 5.96 -8.55
C GLY A 92 12.06 5.81 -9.90
N HIS A 93 12.59 4.97 -10.80
CA HIS A 93 11.91 4.63 -12.06
C HIS A 93 10.55 3.97 -11.81
N SER A 94 10.48 3.04 -10.85
CA SER A 94 9.24 2.29 -10.56
C SER A 94 8.17 3.20 -9.94
N ARG A 95 8.53 4.06 -8.98
CA ARG A 95 7.64 5.08 -8.40
C ARG A 95 7.22 6.12 -9.43
N GLY A 96 8.13 6.58 -10.29
CA GLY A 96 7.81 7.53 -11.37
C GLY A 96 6.73 7.00 -12.33
N ILE A 97 6.80 5.70 -12.67
CA ILE A 97 5.75 5.03 -13.46
C ILE A 97 4.42 4.93 -12.70
N ALA A 98 4.44 4.62 -11.39
CA ALA A 98 3.22 4.55 -10.59
C ALA A 98 2.53 5.92 -10.45
N LEU A 99 3.29 6.99 -10.20
CA LEU A 99 2.78 8.36 -10.15
C LEU A 99 2.21 8.81 -11.51
N LEU A 100 2.90 8.47 -12.61
CA LEU A 100 2.41 8.77 -13.96
C LEU A 100 1.09 8.04 -14.27
N ALA A 101 0.99 6.75 -13.90
CA ALA A 101 -0.22 5.96 -14.12
C ALA A 101 -1.43 6.48 -13.30
N ALA A 102 -1.20 6.92 -12.07
CA ALA A 102 -2.23 7.59 -11.26
C ALA A 102 -2.70 8.89 -11.93
N ALA A 103 -1.76 9.75 -12.35
CA ALA A 103 -2.07 11.03 -12.98
C ALA A 103 -2.78 10.87 -14.34
N SER A 104 -2.45 9.85 -15.14
CA SER A 104 -3.10 9.58 -16.42
C SER A 104 -4.54 9.08 -16.29
N GLU A 105 -4.91 8.47 -15.15
CA GLU A 105 -6.27 8.02 -14.85
C GLU A 105 -6.99 8.97 -13.87
N GLY A 106 -6.42 10.16 -13.59
CA GLY A 106 -7.04 11.21 -12.78
C GLY A 106 -7.09 10.98 -11.27
N LEU A 107 -6.30 10.05 -10.73
CA LEU A 107 -6.31 9.70 -9.30
C LEU A 107 -5.49 10.69 -8.45
N ASN A 108 -6.05 11.10 -7.31
CA ASN A 108 -5.28 11.74 -6.24
C ASN A 108 -4.24 10.75 -5.68
N VAL A 109 -3.03 11.24 -5.40
CA VAL A 109 -1.94 10.42 -4.81
C VAL A 109 -1.52 10.97 -3.45
N TYR A 110 -1.44 10.08 -2.46
CA TYR A 110 -0.96 10.39 -1.11
C TYR A 110 0.29 9.56 -0.78
N GLU A 111 1.21 10.11 0.02
CA GLU A 111 2.51 9.48 0.28
C GLU A 111 2.78 9.29 1.78
N TYR A 112 3.13 8.08 2.20
CA TYR A 112 3.40 7.76 3.61
C TYR A 112 4.79 7.15 3.78
N SER A 113 5.55 7.58 4.79
CA SER A 113 6.79 6.91 5.17
C SER A 113 6.52 5.56 5.84
N ALA A 114 7.47 4.63 5.77
CA ALA A 114 7.43 3.39 6.55
C ALA A 114 7.22 3.62 8.07
N LEU A 115 7.62 4.78 8.61
CA LEU A 115 7.39 5.15 10.01
C LEU A 115 5.91 5.52 10.30
N GLU A 116 5.27 6.26 9.38
CA GLU A 116 3.84 6.56 9.45
C GLU A 116 3.00 5.28 9.33
N VAL A 117 3.33 4.42 8.35
CA VAL A 117 2.67 3.12 8.14
C VAL A 117 2.75 2.23 9.37
N LYS A 118 3.94 2.12 9.97
CA LYS A 118 4.16 1.36 11.21
C LYS A 118 3.30 1.92 12.36
N LYS A 119 3.36 3.23 12.61
CA LYS A 119 2.51 3.88 13.63
C LYS A 119 1.01 3.61 13.40
N ALA A 120 0.53 3.77 12.16
CA ALA A 120 -0.89 3.70 11.85
C ALA A 120 -1.47 2.27 11.88
N VAL A 121 -0.68 1.24 11.59
CA VAL A 121 -1.15 -0.16 11.52
C VAL A 121 -0.96 -0.93 12.83
N THR A 122 0.04 -0.57 13.66
CA THR A 122 0.35 -1.30 14.92
C THR A 122 0.25 -0.46 16.18
N GLY A 123 0.04 0.86 16.06
CA GLY A 123 0.08 1.81 17.17
C GLY A 123 1.48 2.30 17.55
N TYR A 124 2.57 1.71 17.05
CA TYR A 124 3.93 2.09 17.44
C TYR A 124 4.94 2.13 16.29
N GLY A 125 5.64 3.27 16.15
CA GLY A 125 6.48 3.54 14.98
C GLY A 125 7.75 2.70 14.84
N ARG A 126 8.26 2.09 15.94
CA ARG A 126 9.39 1.15 15.86
C ARG A 126 8.96 -0.27 15.52
N ALA A 127 7.72 -0.46 15.08
CA ALA A 127 7.17 -1.77 14.78
C ALA A 127 7.97 -2.55 13.74
N GLU A 128 8.02 -3.85 13.97
CA GLU A 128 8.61 -4.83 13.11
C GLU A 128 7.57 -5.30 12.07
N LYS A 129 7.92 -5.47 10.78
CA LYS A 129 6.91 -5.66 9.70
C LYS A 129 6.13 -6.97 9.76
N ARG A 130 6.54 -8.00 10.51
CA ARG A 130 5.63 -9.14 10.72
C ARG A 130 4.48 -8.72 11.64
N GLN A 131 4.66 -7.80 12.60
CA GLN A 131 3.56 -7.14 13.30
C GLN A 131 2.65 -6.43 12.29
N VAL A 132 3.23 -5.67 11.35
CA VAL A 132 2.45 -4.98 10.31
C VAL A 132 1.66 -5.98 9.46
N GLN A 133 2.26 -7.09 9.02
CA GLN A 133 1.60 -8.15 8.24
C GLN A 133 0.55 -8.93 9.06
N ASP A 134 0.88 -9.34 10.29
CA ASP A 134 -0.03 -10.02 11.21
C ASP A 134 -1.23 -9.11 11.56
N MET A 135 -1.00 -7.79 11.72
CA MET A 135 -2.05 -6.80 11.91
C MET A 135 -2.88 -6.57 10.64
N VAL A 136 -2.27 -6.45 9.46
CA VAL A 136 -2.99 -6.45 8.16
C VAL A 136 -3.91 -7.67 8.05
N ILE A 137 -3.42 -8.87 8.38
CA ILE A 137 -4.20 -10.12 8.37
C ILE A 137 -5.34 -10.10 9.39
N ARG A 138 -5.13 -9.53 10.59
CA ARG A 138 -6.17 -9.40 11.64
C ARG A 138 -7.24 -8.38 11.25
N ILE A 139 -6.81 -7.16 10.87
CA ILE A 139 -7.63 -6.01 10.51
C ILE A 139 -8.54 -6.34 9.32
N LEU A 140 -7.97 -6.90 8.25
CA LEU A 140 -8.71 -7.23 7.01
C LEU A 140 -9.23 -8.69 6.99
N ASN A 141 -9.14 -9.42 8.11
CA ASN A 141 -9.57 -10.82 8.29
C ASN A 141 -9.04 -11.80 7.20
N LEU A 142 -7.78 -11.64 6.78
CA LEU A 142 -7.19 -12.32 5.62
C LEU A 142 -6.81 -13.79 5.87
N LYS A 143 -7.36 -14.47 6.90
CA LYS A 143 -6.94 -15.83 7.29
C LYS A 143 -7.03 -16.85 6.15
N SER A 144 -8.02 -16.72 5.27
CA SER A 144 -8.17 -17.57 4.07
C SER A 144 -7.25 -17.18 2.91
N GLN A 145 -6.70 -15.96 2.92
CA GLN A 145 -5.85 -15.41 1.84
C GLN A 145 -4.34 -15.62 2.10
N ILE A 146 -3.95 -16.08 3.31
CA ILE A 146 -2.56 -16.33 3.69
C ILE A 146 -1.75 -17.12 2.63
N PRO A 147 -2.28 -18.18 1.96
CA PRO A 147 -1.54 -18.90 0.91
C PRO A 147 -1.20 -18.08 -0.34
N HIS A 148 -1.86 -16.95 -0.55
CA HIS A 148 -1.72 -16.08 -1.73
C HIS A 148 -1.17 -14.69 -1.39
N LEU A 149 -1.16 -14.31 -0.11
CA LEU A 149 -0.67 -13.03 0.38
C LEU A 149 0.86 -12.99 0.37
N THR A 150 1.43 -12.48 -0.72
CA THR A 150 2.88 -12.20 -0.81
C THR A 150 3.29 -11.05 0.12
N GLU A 151 4.59 -10.96 0.44
CA GLU A 151 5.12 -9.87 1.27
C GLU A 151 4.77 -8.47 0.75
N ASP A 152 4.94 -8.22 -0.55
CA ASP A 152 4.72 -6.90 -1.17
C ASP A 152 3.22 -6.53 -1.16
N SER A 153 2.33 -7.50 -1.43
CA SER A 153 0.88 -7.32 -1.29
C SER A 153 0.44 -7.01 0.15
N ALA A 154 1.12 -7.55 1.16
CA ALA A 154 0.80 -7.22 2.55
C ALA A 154 1.26 -5.80 2.92
N ASP A 155 2.39 -5.35 2.37
CA ASP A 155 2.86 -3.97 2.52
C ASP A 155 1.95 -2.96 1.82
N ALA A 156 1.44 -3.31 0.63
CA ALA A 156 0.43 -2.54 -0.07
C ALA A 156 -0.84 -2.32 0.74
N LEU A 157 -1.35 -3.37 1.38
CA LEU A 157 -2.52 -3.27 2.25
C LEU A 157 -2.21 -2.48 3.54
N ALA A 158 -0.99 -2.54 4.07
CA ALA A 158 -0.57 -1.74 5.22
C ALA A 158 -0.60 -0.23 4.93
N ILE A 159 -0.19 0.20 3.74
CA ILE A 159 -0.19 1.62 3.35
C ILE A 159 -1.61 2.12 3.07
N ALA A 160 -2.47 1.30 2.46
CA ALA A 160 -3.88 1.63 2.30
C ALA A 160 -4.59 1.80 3.67
N LEU A 161 -4.27 0.97 4.66
CA LEU A 161 -4.74 1.12 6.05
C LEU A 161 -4.15 2.36 6.74
N CYS A 162 -2.89 2.69 6.47
CA CYS A 162 -2.25 3.91 6.98
C CYS A 162 -3.00 5.16 6.50
N HIS A 163 -3.36 5.22 5.21
CA HIS A 163 -4.14 6.32 4.66
C HIS A 163 -5.54 6.39 5.27
N LEU A 164 -6.27 5.27 5.34
CA LEU A 164 -7.59 5.22 5.97
C LEU A 164 -7.58 5.78 7.41
N ASN A 165 -6.59 5.41 8.20
CA ASN A 165 -6.43 5.91 9.56
C ASN A 165 -6.03 7.40 9.60
N ASN A 166 -5.32 7.91 8.58
CA ASN A 166 -4.97 9.33 8.45
C ASN A 166 -6.17 10.21 8.01
N VAL A 167 -7.02 9.70 7.12
CA VAL A 167 -8.27 10.37 6.71
C VAL A 167 -9.23 10.48 7.90
N ARG A 168 -9.52 9.36 8.57
CA ARG A 168 -10.38 9.32 9.77
C ARG A 168 -9.92 10.23 10.89
N PHE A 169 -8.60 10.37 11.08
CA PHE A 169 -8.05 11.28 12.08
C PHE A 169 -8.23 12.77 11.72
N LYS A 170 -8.35 13.12 10.43
CA LYS A 170 -8.69 14.47 9.98
C LYS A 170 -10.18 14.74 10.11
N GLU A 171 -11.03 13.80 9.70
CA GLU A 171 -12.49 13.86 9.87
C GLU A 171 -12.85 14.06 11.35
N ALA A 172 -12.32 13.25 12.25
CA ALA A 172 -12.55 13.40 13.69
C ALA A 172 -11.99 14.70 14.32
N LEU A 173 -11.13 15.45 13.61
CA LEU A 173 -10.66 16.76 14.06
C LEU A 173 -11.54 17.90 13.51
N SER A 174 -12.01 17.83 12.25
CA SER A 174 -12.99 18.79 11.74
C SER A 174 -14.28 18.74 12.56
N ASP A 175 -14.78 17.54 12.85
CA ASP A 175 -16.02 17.31 13.60
C ASP A 175 -15.92 17.71 15.09
N SER A 176 -14.73 18.11 15.55
CA SER A 176 -14.46 18.64 16.90
C SER A 176 -14.22 20.16 16.94
N SER A 177 -14.39 20.84 15.80
CA SER A 177 -14.13 22.27 15.61
C SER A 177 -15.40 23.14 15.50
N ASP A 178 -16.57 22.50 15.47
CA ASP A 178 -17.93 23.09 15.41
C ASP A 178 -18.70 22.90 16.73
#